data_AF-A0A970YD22-F1
#
_entry.id   AF-A0A970YD22-F1
#
_cell.length_a   1.000
_cell.length_b   1.000
_cell.length_c   1.000
_cell.angle_alpha   90.00
_cell.angle_beta   90.00
_cell.angle_gamma   90.00
#
_symmetry.space_group_name_H-M   'P 1'
#
loop_
_entity.id
_entity.type
_entity.pdbx_description
1 polymer ?
#
loop_
_entity_poly.entity_id
_entity_poly.type
_entity_poly.pdbx_seq_one_letter_code
_entity_poly.pdbx_strand_id
1 'polypeptide(L)'
;MIRSLDTHEKVELLVGAAWAESSRFEPASPATRDFAGEVFLAKARPRNVPLLKVLLSNACQNDCAYCATRASASVRRCSLSPDELARSFDLMRRSGLVEGLFLSSGLCGDAVRTQDRLLDTVEIVRSRYGFQGYVHLKIMPGATADQVERAGLIADRVSVNLEAPNPERLAMIAPDKQFGNLLDLVGRIGRLQSRRAGYAPAGPTTQFVAGSAGESDRELLSCAGMLYRLHGLRRAYYSGFRPVAGSPLEEVPPMSLSREHRLYQADALLRQYGFSAEEMAFDDSGGLDGRADPKLAWALRHPEAFPVEVNDADRRTLLRIPGIGPAGARRVIEARRQARLRDLGQLERLGVRAEACAPFVLLAGRRPPMQATLPMRW
;
A
#
# COMPACT_ATOMS: atom_id res chain seq x y z
N MET A 1 0.34 8.66 40.81
CA MET A 1 -0.59 9.54 40.07
C MET A 1 -0.10 9.62 38.63
N ILE A 2 -0.88 9.15 37.65
CA ILE A 2 -0.50 9.28 36.24
C ILE A 2 -0.87 10.71 35.80
N ARG A 3 0.13 11.51 35.37
CA ARG A 3 -0.09 12.87 34.85
C ARG A 3 -0.99 12.83 33.62
N SER A 4 -1.96 13.75 33.53
CA SER A 4 -2.73 13.97 32.30
C SER A 4 -1.81 14.42 31.18
N LEU A 5 -1.98 13.84 29.99
CA LEU A 5 -1.23 14.27 28.79
C LEU A 5 -1.78 15.59 28.27
N ASP A 6 -0.89 16.51 27.90
CA ASP A 6 -1.27 17.68 27.11
C ASP A 6 -1.53 17.31 25.63
N THR A 7 -2.02 18.26 24.82
CA THR A 7 -2.35 18.01 23.41
C THR A 7 -1.13 17.60 22.59
N HIS A 8 0.04 18.16 22.85
CA HIS A 8 1.26 17.85 22.11
C HIS A 8 1.71 16.41 22.39
N GLU A 9 1.79 16.04 23.67
CA GLU A 9 2.15 14.67 24.07
C GLU A 9 1.14 13.63 23.56
N LYS A 10 -0.15 13.99 23.49
CA LYS A 10 -1.17 13.13 22.86
C LYS A 10 -0.87 12.93 21.37
N VAL A 11 -0.54 13.99 20.63
CA VAL A 11 -0.23 13.90 19.20
C VAL A 11 0.98 12.99 18.97
N GLU A 12 2.10 13.21 19.68
CA GLU A 12 3.29 12.35 19.59
C GLU A 12 2.96 10.87 19.81
N LEU A 13 2.23 10.58 20.90
CA LEU A 13 1.85 9.21 21.24
C LEU A 13 0.96 8.57 20.15
N LEU A 14 0.01 9.34 19.60
CA LEU A 14 -0.92 8.87 18.58
C LEU A 14 -0.30 8.75 17.19
N VAL A 15 0.71 9.58 16.88
CA VAL A 15 1.53 9.42 15.68
C VAL A 15 2.37 8.15 15.82
N GLY A 16 3.09 7.96 16.93
CA GLY A 16 3.86 6.75 17.20
C GLY A 16 3.01 5.46 17.10
N ALA A 17 1.79 5.48 17.64
CA ALA A 17 0.84 4.37 17.51
C ALA A 17 0.42 4.11 16.05
N ALA A 18 0.18 5.17 15.25
CA ALA A 18 -0.16 5.03 13.83
C ALA A 18 0.97 4.44 12.99
N TRP A 19 2.23 4.67 13.39
CA TRP A 19 3.41 4.07 12.75
C TRP A 19 3.54 2.59 13.06
N ALA A 20 3.31 2.20 14.32
CA ALA A 20 3.30 0.79 14.74
C ALA A 20 2.27 -0.05 13.97
N GLU A 21 1.12 0.53 13.58
CA GLU A 21 0.12 -0.12 12.70
C GLU A 21 0.59 -0.38 11.25
N SER A 22 1.74 0.13 10.83
CA SER A 22 2.19 0.10 9.43
C SER A 22 3.56 -0.51 9.18
N SER A 23 4.08 -1.25 10.15
CA SER A 23 5.27 -2.11 10.01
C SER A 23 6.58 -1.45 9.58
N ARG A 24 6.65 -0.13 9.47
CA ARG A 24 7.90 0.61 9.26
C ARG A 24 8.43 1.10 10.59
N PHE A 25 8.99 0.18 11.38
CA PHE A 25 9.82 0.53 12.52
C PHE A 25 11.23 -0.01 12.28
N GLU A 26 12.16 0.87 11.92
CA GLU A 26 13.51 0.80 12.46
C GLU A 26 13.52 1.79 13.63
N PRO A 27 13.87 1.39 14.86
CA PRO A 27 14.04 2.35 15.93
C PRO A 27 15.24 3.24 15.58
N ALA A 28 15.00 4.52 15.30
CA ALA A 28 16.04 5.49 15.55
C ALA A 28 16.37 5.44 17.05
N SER A 29 17.67 5.38 17.36
CA SER A 29 18.20 5.44 18.71
C SER A 29 17.47 6.51 19.55
N PRO A 30 17.14 6.24 20.83
CA PRO A 30 16.37 7.14 21.69
C PRO A 30 17.01 8.51 21.96
N ALA A 31 18.21 8.78 21.42
CA ALA A 31 18.95 10.02 21.65
C ALA A 31 18.62 11.18 20.71
N THR A 32 17.74 11.03 19.70
CA THR A 32 17.39 12.14 18.77
C THR A 32 15.92 12.10 18.35
N ARG A 33 14.99 12.34 19.29
CA ARG A 33 13.58 12.57 18.96
C ARG A 33 13.37 14.06 18.72
N ASP A 34 13.47 14.46 17.46
CA ASP A 34 12.88 15.71 16.97
C ASP A 34 11.58 15.34 16.24
N PHE A 35 10.51 16.13 16.40
CA PHE A 35 9.18 15.85 15.85
C PHE A 35 9.20 15.68 14.31
N ALA A 36 10.24 16.19 13.65
CA ALA A 36 10.58 15.96 12.25
C ALA A 36 10.76 14.46 11.88
N GLY A 37 11.14 13.61 12.83
CA GLY A 37 11.29 12.15 12.66
C GLY A 37 9.98 11.38 12.61
N GLU A 38 8.85 12.01 12.99
CA GLU A 38 7.54 11.35 13.09
C GLU A 38 6.60 11.66 11.91
N VAL A 39 7.02 12.54 10.99
CA VAL A 39 6.25 12.92 9.80
C VAL A 39 6.28 11.82 8.74
N PHE A 40 5.10 11.34 8.30
CA PHE A 40 5.00 10.30 7.29
C PHE A 40 5.25 10.86 5.89
N LEU A 41 6.38 10.51 5.28
CA LEU A 41 6.69 10.89 3.91
C LEU A 41 5.98 9.96 2.92
N ALA A 42 4.79 10.37 2.46
CA ALA A 42 4.06 9.66 1.42
C ALA A 42 4.80 9.77 0.09
N LYS A 43 5.04 8.63 -0.56
CA LYS A 43 5.61 8.61 -1.92
C LYS A 43 4.61 9.16 -2.93
N ALA A 44 4.85 10.37 -3.40
CA ALA A 44 4.22 10.96 -4.57
C ALA A 44 5.31 11.30 -5.61
N ARG A 45 4.91 11.55 -6.86
CA ARG A 45 5.82 12.08 -7.90
C ARG A 45 5.44 13.55 -8.12
N PRO A 46 6.40 14.49 -8.24
CA PRO A 46 7.86 14.29 -8.34
C PRO A 46 8.62 14.19 -7.01
N ARG A 47 7.99 14.48 -5.87
CA ARG A 47 8.61 14.45 -4.55
C ARG A 47 7.72 13.78 -3.51
N ASN A 48 8.33 13.34 -2.41
CA ASN A 48 7.57 12.88 -1.24
C ASN A 48 6.75 14.04 -0.64
N VAL A 49 5.58 13.70 -0.10
CA VAL A 49 4.68 14.63 0.56
C VAL A 49 4.65 14.29 2.05
N PRO A 50 5.04 15.22 2.94
CA PRO A 50 4.93 15.03 4.37
C PRO A 50 3.46 15.02 4.80
N LEU A 51 2.99 13.91 5.35
CA LEU A 51 1.66 13.77 5.91
C LEU A 51 1.74 13.63 7.43
N LEU A 52 0.81 14.27 8.13
CA LEU A 52 0.53 13.91 9.51
C LEU A 52 -0.21 12.58 9.49
N LYS A 53 0.48 11.49 9.82
CA LYS A 53 -0.14 10.18 10.00
C LYS A 53 -0.42 9.94 11.47
N VAL A 54 -1.69 9.91 11.84
CA VAL A 54 -2.09 9.99 13.25
C VAL A 54 -3.36 9.20 13.52
N LEU A 55 -3.45 8.64 14.73
CA LEU A 55 -4.69 8.09 15.26
C LEU A 55 -5.48 9.19 15.99
N LEU A 56 -6.80 9.23 15.86
CA LEU A 56 -7.62 10.06 16.75
C LEU A 56 -7.61 9.49 18.18
N SER A 57 -7.51 8.16 18.30
CA SER A 57 -7.35 7.44 19.55
C SER A 57 -6.56 6.17 19.31
N ASN A 58 -5.66 5.81 20.23
CA ASN A 58 -5.03 4.50 20.22
C ASN A 58 -5.80 3.49 21.11
N ALA A 59 -6.89 3.88 21.77
CA ALA A 59 -7.75 2.94 22.47
C ALA A 59 -8.56 2.11 21.48
N CYS A 60 -8.58 0.80 21.69
CA CYS A 60 -9.25 -0.15 20.81
C CYS A 60 -9.89 -1.25 21.65
N GLN A 61 -11.10 -1.66 21.29
CA GLN A 61 -11.78 -2.79 21.91
C GLN A 61 -11.43 -4.14 21.28
N ASN A 62 -10.90 -4.15 20.06
CA ASN A 62 -10.55 -5.39 19.37
C ASN A 62 -9.17 -5.87 19.86
N ASP A 63 -9.03 -7.19 19.97
CA ASP A 63 -7.80 -7.83 20.41
C ASP A 63 -7.02 -8.50 19.28
N CYS A 64 -6.76 -7.74 18.21
CA CYS A 64 -6.01 -8.23 17.05
C CYS A 64 -4.61 -8.71 17.45
N ALA A 65 -4.28 -9.95 17.11
CA ALA A 65 -3.12 -10.68 17.60
C ALA A 65 -1.77 -10.06 17.19
N TYR A 66 -1.73 -9.29 16.10
CA TYR A 66 -0.53 -8.58 15.61
C TYR A 66 -0.40 -7.14 16.14
N CYS A 67 -1.44 -6.60 16.79
CA CYS A 67 -1.54 -5.15 16.99
C CYS A 67 -0.95 -4.71 18.34
N ALA A 68 -0.09 -3.69 18.30
CA ALA A 68 0.52 -3.08 19.50
C ALA A 68 -0.48 -2.32 20.37
N THR A 69 -1.62 -1.93 19.81
CA THR A 69 -2.69 -1.20 20.49
C THR A 69 -3.97 -2.02 20.60
N ARG A 70 -3.86 -3.36 20.54
CA ARG A 70 -4.97 -4.29 20.80
C ARG A 70 -5.52 -4.12 22.23
N ALA A 71 -6.76 -4.51 22.50
CA ALA A 71 -7.42 -4.27 23.78
C ALA A 71 -6.62 -4.74 25.01
N SER A 72 -6.00 -5.92 24.95
CA SER A 72 -5.22 -6.51 26.05
C SER A 72 -3.81 -5.92 26.22
N ALA A 73 -3.36 -5.04 25.32
CA ALA A 73 -2.02 -4.47 25.40
C ALA A 73 -1.90 -3.43 26.52
N SER A 74 -0.87 -3.61 27.36
CA SER A 74 -0.47 -2.66 28.41
C SER A 74 0.33 -1.50 27.80
N VAL A 75 -0.39 -0.60 27.13
CA VAL A 75 0.17 0.62 26.52
C VAL A 75 -0.57 1.86 27.04
N ARG A 76 0.12 3.00 27.10
CA ARG A 76 -0.50 4.27 27.49
C ARG A 76 -1.57 4.66 26.47
N ARG A 77 -2.82 4.74 26.90
CA ARG A 77 -3.96 5.12 26.04
C ARG A 77 -4.23 6.62 26.10
N CYS A 78 -4.53 7.20 24.95
CA CYS A 78 -5.06 8.56 24.88
C CYS A 78 -5.96 8.73 23.66
N SER A 79 -6.72 9.82 23.68
CA SER A 79 -7.57 10.24 22.58
C SER A 79 -7.54 11.76 22.45
N LEU A 80 -7.63 12.23 21.22
CA LEU A 80 -7.91 13.63 20.88
C LEU A 80 -9.40 13.77 20.55
N SER A 81 -9.99 14.89 20.94
CA SER A 81 -11.25 15.34 20.34
C SER A 81 -11.03 15.75 18.87
N PRO A 82 -12.08 15.74 18.04
CA PRO A 82 -11.99 16.25 16.67
C PRO A 82 -11.40 17.67 16.58
N ASP A 83 -11.82 18.57 17.47
CA ASP A 83 -11.29 19.95 17.54
C ASP A 83 -9.81 20.02 17.93
N GLU A 84 -9.36 19.23 18.92
CA GLU A 84 -7.94 19.18 19.32
C GLU A 84 -7.06 18.72 18.15
N LEU A 85 -7.48 17.66 17.43
CA LEU A 85 -6.70 17.13 16.32
C LEU A 85 -6.72 18.06 15.12
N ALA A 86 -7.88 18.59 14.74
CA ALA A 86 -7.99 19.53 13.62
C ALA A 86 -7.16 20.79 13.85
N ARG A 87 -7.16 21.33 15.08
CA ARG A 87 -6.31 22.47 15.47
C ARG A 87 -4.82 22.14 15.37
N SER A 88 -4.41 20.98 15.90
CA SER A 88 -3.01 20.56 15.90
C SER A 88 -2.49 20.36 14.48
N PHE A 89 -3.29 19.71 13.62
CA PHE A 89 -2.99 19.59 12.19
C PHE A 89 -2.85 20.97 11.53
N ASP A 90 -3.75 21.92 11.83
CA ASP A 90 -3.69 23.27 11.26
C ASP A 90 -2.40 24.01 11.61
N LEU A 91 -1.97 23.91 12.87
CA LEU A 91 -0.73 24.52 13.36
C LEU A 91 0.49 23.93 12.63
N MET A 92 0.59 22.60 12.57
CA MET A 92 1.69 21.90 11.89
C MET A 92 1.72 22.19 10.38
N ARG A 93 0.55 22.31 9.77
CA ARG A 93 0.42 22.67 8.35
C ARG A 93 0.88 24.11 8.11
N ARG A 94 0.45 25.07 8.93
CA ARG A 94 0.84 26.49 8.78
C ARG A 94 2.32 26.72 9.04
N SER A 95 2.96 25.90 9.87
CA SER A 95 4.41 25.93 10.08
C SER A 95 5.21 25.20 9.01
N GLY A 96 4.56 24.55 8.03
CA GLY A 96 5.22 23.83 6.94
C GLY A 96 5.75 22.45 7.31
N LEU A 97 5.42 21.91 8.48
CA LEU A 97 5.84 20.57 8.91
C LEU A 97 5.14 19.46 8.14
N VAL A 98 3.86 19.68 7.77
CA VAL A 98 3.05 18.71 7.03
C VAL A 98 2.24 19.40 5.92
N GLU A 99 1.99 18.65 4.85
CA GLU A 99 1.25 19.09 3.66
C GLU A 99 -0.07 18.33 3.47
N GLY A 100 -0.34 17.32 4.31
CA GLY A 100 -1.60 16.57 4.28
C GLY A 100 -1.82 15.72 5.51
N LEU A 101 -2.96 15.04 5.55
CA LEU A 101 -3.44 14.30 6.72
C LEU A 101 -3.72 12.84 6.32
N PHE A 102 -3.21 11.90 7.11
CA PHE A 102 -3.66 10.51 7.13
C PHE A 102 -4.29 10.26 8.49
N LEU A 103 -5.60 10.06 8.52
CA LEU A 103 -6.39 9.94 9.74
C LEU A 103 -6.98 8.53 9.90
N SER A 104 -6.74 7.94 11.06
CA SER A 104 -7.24 6.63 11.49
C SER A 104 -7.63 6.69 12.98
N SER A 105 -8.09 5.59 13.56
CA SER A 105 -8.30 5.44 15.00
C SER A 105 -8.35 3.96 15.39
N GLY A 106 -8.11 3.65 16.65
CA GLY A 106 -8.64 2.45 17.27
C GLY A 106 -10.16 2.55 17.46
N LEU A 107 -10.82 1.40 17.63
CA LEU A 107 -12.27 1.30 17.86
C LEU A 107 -12.60 1.56 19.33
N CYS A 108 -13.06 2.76 19.65
CA CYS A 108 -13.38 3.18 21.02
C CYS A 108 -14.84 2.89 21.36
N GLY A 109 -15.16 1.65 21.69
CA GLY A 109 -16.53 1.22 21.97
C GLY A 109 -17.35 1.07 20.69
N ASP A 110 -18.11 2.10 20.33
CA ASP A 110 -18.98 2.04 19.16
C ASP A 110 -18.22 2.40 17.86
N ALA A 111 -18.33 1.52 16.87
CA ALA A 111 -17.76 1.70 15.53
C ALA A 111 -18.36 2.90 14.81
N VAL A 112 -19.68 3.12 14.94
CA VAL A 112 -20.39 4.24 14.30
C VAL A 112 -19.87 5.54 14.89
N ARG A 113 -19.89 5.68 16.23
CA ARG A 113 -19.32 6.85 16.91
C ARG A 113 -17.84 7.08 16.59
N THR A 114 -17.05 6.02 16.45
CA THR A 114 -15.63 6.16 16.08
C THR A 114 -15.50 6.77 14.69
N GLN A 115 -16.29 6.29 13.71
CA GLN A 115 -16.29 6.83 12.36
C GLN A 115 -16.81 8.27 12.30
N ASP A 116 -17.86 8.62 13.06
CA ASP A 116 -18.37 10.00 13.15
C ASP A 116 -17.29 10.97 13.60
N ARG A 117 -16.53 10.63 14.64
CA ARG A 117 -15.44 11.49 15.11
C ARG A 117 -14.33 11.70 14.08
N LEU A 118 -14.07 10.70 13.23
CA LEU A 118 -13.11 10.84 12.13
C LEU A 118 -13.67 11.77 11.04
N LEU A 119 -14.96 11.66 10.72
CA LEU A 119 -15.65 12.57 9.80
C LEU A 119 -15.63 14.00 10.33
N ASP A 120 -16.05 14.21 11.58
CA ASP A 120 -16.06 15.52 12.26
C ASP A 120 -14.68 16.19 12.19
N THR A 121 -13.62 15.43 12.44
CA THR A 121 -12.25 15.95 12.37
C THR A 121 -11.95 16.50 10.98
N VAL A 122 -12.23 15.71 9.93
CA VAL A 122 -11.98 16.14 8.54
C VAL A 122 -12.90 17.30 8.16
N GLU A 123 -14.15 17.32 8.61
CA GLU A 123 -15.07 18.42 8.36
C GLU A 123 -14.60 19.73 8.99
N ILE A 124 -14.10 19.70 10.23
CA ILE A 124 -13.50 20.87 10.87
C ILE A 124 -12.27 21.34 10.10
N VAL A 125 -11.41 20.41 9.66
CA VAL A 125 -10.22 20.72 8.82
C VAL A 125 -10.63 21.39 7.50
N ARG A 126 -11.69 20.93 6.84
CA ARG A 126 -12.19 21.50 5.57
C ARG A 126 -12.90 22.84 5.77
N SER A 127 -13.83 22.92 6.72
CA SER A 127 -14.76 24.05 6.86
C SER A 127 -14.20 25.19 7.70
N ARG A 128 -13.66 24.90 8.90
CA ARG A 128 -13.15 25.91 9.82
C ARG A 128 -11.76 26.39 9.43
N TYR A 129 -10.89 25.45 9.05
CA TYR A 129 -9.50 25.75 8.73
C TYR A 129 -9.23 25.93 7.23
N GLY A 130 -10.22 25.66 6.37
CA GLY A 130 -10.15 25.91 4.93
C GLY A 130 -9.16 25.03 4.18
N PHE A 131 -8.71 23.90 4.74
CA PHE A 131 -7.67 23.08 4.11
C PHE A 131 -8.21 22.35 2.87
N GLN A 132 -7.62 22.64 1.71
CA GLN A 132 -7.97 22.01 0.43
C GLN A 132 -6.94 20.98 -0.05
N GLY A 133 -5.94 20.65 0.78
CA GLY A 133 -4.91 19.68 0.44
C GLY A 133 -5.34 18.23 0.67
N TYR A 134 -4.36 17.32 0.59
CA TYR A 134 -4.60 15.88 0.58
C TYR A 134 -5.02 15.33 1.96
N VAL A 135 -6.14 14.60 1.98
CA VAL A 135 -6.64 13.84 3.13
C VAL A 135 -6.84 12.37 2.75
N HIS A 136 -6.18 11.48 3.49
CA HIS A 136 -6.45 10.04 3.51
C HIS A 136 -7.24 9.69 4.77
N LEU A 137 -8.47 9.23 4.60
CA LEU A 137 -9.35 8.85 5.70
C LEU A 137 -9.54 7.33 5.77
N LYS A 138 -9.27 6.72 6.93
CA LYS A 138 -9.59 5.30 7.14
C LYS A 138 -11.09 5.13 7.41
N ILE A 139 -11.67 4.10 6.81
CA ILE A 139 -13.03 3.63 7.07
C ILE A 139 -12.94 2.50 8.08
N MET A 140 -13.61 2.68 9.21
CA MET A 140 -13.59 1.75 10.33
C MET A 140 -14.50 0.53 10.06
N PRO A 141 -14.13 -0.67 10.53
CA PRO A 141 -15.04 -1.81 10.52
C PRO A 141 -16.33 -1.45 11.27
N GLY A 142 -17.49 -1.64 10.63
CA GLY A 142 -18.80 -1.25 11.19
C GLY A 142 -19.32 0.13 10.75
N ALA A 143 -18.58 0.88 9.91
CA ALA A 143 -19.06 2.13 9.34
C ALA A 143 -20.35 1.94 8.52
N THR A 144 -21.30 2.86 8.67
CA THR A 144 -22.60 2.83 7.98
C THR A 144 -22.47 3.26 6.51
N ALA A 145 -23.54 3.09 5.72
CA ALA A 145 -23.56 3.52 4.32
C ALA A 145 -23.32 5.03 4.17
N ASP A 146 -24.03 5.82 4.96
CA ASP A 146 -23.97 7.28 4.92
C ASP A 146 -22.59 7.79 5.35
N GLN A 147 -21.97 7.13 6.34
CA GLN A 147 -20.60 7.45 6.77
C GLN A 147 -19.57 7.17 5.67
N VAL A 148 -19.69 6.03 4.97
CA VAL A 148 -18.80 5.71 3.84
C VAL A 148 -18.99 6.72 2.71
N GLU A 149 -20.24 7.05 2.39
CA GLU A 149 -20.55 8.07 1.38
C GLU A 149 -19.96 9.43 1.76
N ARG A 150 -20.16 9.87 3.00
CA ARG A 150 -19.64 11.15 3.47
C ARG A 150 -18.12 11.19 3.44
N ALA A 151 -17.46 10.11 3.87
CA ALA A 151 -16.01 10.02 3.91
C ALA A 151 -15.35 10.31 2.56
N GLY A 152 -15.86 9.71 1.47
CA GLY A 152 -15.29 9.95 0.14
C GLY A 152 -15.65 11.30 -0.48
N LEU A 153 -16.57 12.07 0.10
CA LEU A 153 -16.86 13.44 -0.33
C LEU A 153 -15.92 14.48 0.29
N ILE A 154 -15.34 14.17 1.45
CA ILE A 154 -14.48 15.09 2.20
C ILE A 154 -13.00 14.70 2.18
N ALA A 155 -12.69 13.47 1.76
CA ALA A 155 -11.33 12.93 1.65
C ALA A 155 -10.91 12.65 0.20
N ASP A 156 -9.63 12.83 -0.08
CA ASP A 156 -9.02 12.53 -1.38
C ASP A 156 -8.86 11.02 -1.58
N ARG A 157 -8.57 10.30 -0.49
CA ARG A 157 -8.40 8.85 -0.45
C ARG A 157 -9.17 8.28 0.74
N VAL A 158 -9.81 7.14 0.53
CA VAL A 158 -10.37 6.32 1.61
C VAL A 158 -9.77 4.92 1.62
N SER A 159 -9.68 4.30 2.78
CA SER A 159 -9.15 2.93 2.91
C SER A 159 -9.85 2.09 3.96
N VAL A 160 -9.99 0.80 3.68
CA VAL A 160 -10.41 -0.22 4.64
C VAL A 160 -9.26 -1.22 4.74
N ASN A 161 -8.83 -1.57 5.95
CA ASN A 161 -7.86 -2.65 6.08
C ASN A 161 -8.61 -3.98 6.05
N LEU A 162 -8.27 -4.86 5.10
CA LEU A 162 -8.72 -6.26 5.13
C LEU A 162 -7.92 -7.10 6.12
N GLU A 163 -6.68 -6.70 6.44
CA GLU A 163 -5.70 -7.36 7.30
C GLU A 163 -5.18 -8.72 6.78
N ALA A 164 -6.05 -9.55 6.20
CA ALA A 164 -5.72 -10.88 5.69
C ALA A 164 -6.37 -11.12 4.30
N PRO A 165 -5.96 -12.14 3.53
CA PRO A 165 -6.49 -12.35 2.18
C PRO A 165 -7.84 -13.07 2.11
N ASN A 166 -8.27 -13.75 3.18
CA ASN A 166 -9.50 -14.55 3.24
C ASN A 166 -10.03 -14.68 4.69
N PRO A 167 -11.25 -15.23 4.89
CA PRO A 167 -11.86 -15.38 6.21
C PRO A 167 -11.04 -16.22 7.20
N GLU A 168 -10.44 -17.33 6.74
CA GLU A 168 -9.69 -18.27 7.56
C GLU A 168 -8.46 -17.59 8.16
N ARG A 169 -7.69 -16.89 7.32
CA ARG A 169 -6.49 -16.14 7.73
C ARG A 169 -6.86 -14.95 8.63
N LEU A 170 -7.98 -14.28 8.36
CA LEU A 170 -8.42 -13.15 9.19
C LEU A 170 -8.75 -13.61 10.61
N ALA A 171 -9.49 -14.71 10.76
CA ALA A 171 -9.89 -15.23 12.07
C ALA A 171 -8.69 -15.55 12.98
N MET A 172 -7.55 -15.95 12.40
CA MET A 172 -6.31 -16.23 13.14
C MET A 172 -5.69 -14.97 13.77
N ILE A 173 -5.82 -13.80 13.11
CA ILE A 173 -5.04 -12.60 13.48
C ILE A 173 -5.91 -11.44 13.97
N ALA A 174 -7.20 -11.44 13.66
CA ALA A 174 -8.15 -10.41 14.05
C ALA A 174 -9.56 -11.02 14.22
N PRO A 175 -9.77 -11.87 15.25
CA PRO A 175 -11.00 -12.64 15.43
C PRO A 175 -12.26 -11.77 15.60
N ASP A 176 -12.10 -10.53 16.10
CA ASP A 176 -13.20 -9.57 16.26
C ASP A 176 -13.65 -8.92 14.93
N LYS A 177 -13.00 -9.24 13.80
CA LYS A 177 -13.33 -8.72 12.48
C LYS A 177 -13.91 -9.82 11.59
N GLN A 178 -14.90 -9.44 10.78
CA GLN A 178 -15.51 -10.35 9.80
C GLN A 178 -15.08 -9.95 8.39
N PHE A 179 -14.47 -10.88 7.66
CA PHE A 179 -13.90 -10.62 6.34
C PHE A 179 -14.96 -10.11 5.34
N GLY A 180 -16.16 -10.71 5.35
CA GLY A 180 -17.28 -10.29 4.50
C GLY A 180 -17.64 -8.82 4.70
N ASN A 181 -17.78 -8.37 5.95
CA ASN A 181 -18.12 -6.97 6.25
C ASN A 181 -17.03 -6.00 5.77
N LEU A 182 -15.74 -6.37 5.91
CA LEU A 182 -14.64 -5.54 5.43
C LEU A 182 -14.62 -5.48 3.90
N LEU A 183 -14.85 -6.61 3.23
CA LEU A 183 -14.93 -6.69 1.77
C LEU A 183 -16.11 -5.86 1.24
N ASP A 184 -17.26 -5.91 1.91
CA ASP A 184 -18.45 -5.12 1.56
C ASP A 184 -18.19 -3.62 1.63
N LEU A 185 -17.42 -3.15 2.64
CA LEU A 185 -17.00 -1.76 2.71
C LEU A 185 -16.11 -1.37 1.52
N VAL A 186 -15.11 -2.19 1.17
CA VAL A 186 -14.27 -1.96 -0.01
C VAL A 186 -15.11 -1.91 -1.29
N GLY A 187 -16.03 -2.85 -1.46
CA GLY A 187 -16.94 -2.91 -2.60
C GLY A 187 -17.88 -1.71 -2.67
N ARG A 188 -18.41 -1.23 -1.53
CA ARG A 188 -19.24 -0.02 -1.45
C ARG A 188 -18.45 1.21 -1.89
N ILE A 189 -17.23 1.38 -1.40
CA ILE A 189 -16.36 2.50 -1.80
C ILE A 189 -16.10 2.46 -3.31
N GLY A 190 -15.78 1.28 -3.87
CA GLY A 190 -15.57 1.12 -5.31
C GLY A 190 -16.80 1.49 -6.14
N ARG A 191 -18.00 1.07 -5.71
CA ARG A 191 -19.28 1.43 -6.37
C ARG A 191 -19.58 2.93 -6.29
N LEU A 192 -19.30 3.57 -5.16
CA LEU A 192 -19.49 5.02 -5.00
C LEU A 192 -18.52 5.80 -5.89
N GLN A 193 -17.24 5.38 -5.92
CA GLN A 193 -16.22 6.01 -6.75
C GLN A 193 -16.56 5.96 -8.25
N SER A 194 -17.13 4.84 -8.73
CA SER A 194 -17.49 4.72 -10.15
C SER A 194 -18.76 5.48 -10.54
N ARG A 195 -19.64 5.80 -9.58
CA ARG A 195 -20.93 6.45 -9.83
C ARG A 195 -20.95 7.94 -9.51
N ARG A 196 -20.06 8.42 -8.64
CA ARG A 196 -20.10 9.78 -8.12
C ARG A 196 -18.83 10.55 -8.49
N ALA A 197 -19.00 11.55 -9.34
CA ALA A 197 -17.89 12.43 -9.73
C ALA A 197 -17.27 13.11 -8.51
N GLY A 198 -15.93 13.14 -8.46
CA GLY A 198 -15.18 13.76 -7.36
C GLY A 198 -15.14 12.96 -6.05
N TYR A 199 -15.80 11.80 -5.96
CA TYR A 199 -15.71 10.95 -4.77
C TYR A 199 -14.34 10.27 -4.69
N ALA A 200 -13.61 10.49 -3.59
CA ALA A 200 -12.29 9.94 -3.29
C ALA A 200 -11.40 9.86 -4.55
N PRO A 201 -10.99 11.01 -5.13
CA PRO A 201 -10.32 11.07 -6.43
C PRO A 201 -9.02 10.25 -6.52
N ALA A 202 -8.32 10.05 -5.41
CA ALA A 202 -7.12 9.20 -5.35
C ALA A 202 -7.44 7.69 -5.21
N GLY A 203 -8.71 7.38 -4.94
CA GLY A 203 -9.39 6.09 -4.95
C GLY A 203 -9.05 5.12 -3.82
N PRO A 204 -9.82 4.03 -3.70
CA PRO A 204 -9.75 3.11 -2.57
C PRO A 204 -8.40 2.42 -2.41
N THR A 205 -7.99 2.21 -1.18
CA THR A 205 -6.86 1.33 -0.85
C THR A 205 -7.19 0.34 0.26
N THR A 206 -6.43 -0.73 0.33
CA THR A 206 -6.50 -1.71 1.42
C THR A 206 -5.11 -2.01 1.95
N GLN A 207 -5.04 -2.65 3.11
CA GLN A 207 -3.81 -3.13 3.72
C GLN A 207 -3.99 -4.58 4.19
N PHE A 208 -2.94 -5.37 4.00
CA PHE A 208 -2.73 -6.69 4.59
C PHE A 208 -1.59 -6.63 5.61
N VAL A 209 -1.64 -7.47 6.64
CA VAL A 209 -0.57 -7.74 7.59
C VAL A 209 0.17 -8.99 7.11
N ALA A 210 1.04 -8.80 6.13
CA ALA A 210 1.65 -9.88 5.37
C ALA A 210 2.66 -10.70 6.21
N GLY A 211 2.51 -12.01 6.27
CA GLY A 211 3.33 -12.93 7.04
C GLY A 211 2.85 -13.17 8.48
N SER A 212 1.63 -12.73 8.84
CA SER A 212 1.12 -12.91 10.21
C SER A 212 0.19 -14.10 10.40
N ALA A 213 -0.44 -14.62 9.33
CA ALA A 213 -1.47 -15.66 9.41
C ALA A 213 -1.07 -16.97 8.70
N GLY A 214 0.21 -17.12 8.32
CA GLY A 214 0.69 -18.24 7.52
C GLY A 214 0.15 -18.25 6.09
N GLU A 215 -0.30 -17.11 5.58
CA GLU A 215 -0.80 -16.96 4.23
C GLU A 215 0.34 -16.93 3.18
N SER A 216 0.06 -17.54 2.04
CA SER A 216 0.93 -17.57 0.87
C SER A 216 0.88 -16.26 0.07
N ASP A 217 1.91 -16.01 -0.74
CA ASP A 217 1.92 -14.85 -1.64
C ASP A 217 0.82 -14.98 -2.71
N ARG A 218 0.49 -16.21 -3.10
CA ARG A 218 -0.66 -16.52 -3.97
C ARG A 218 -1.98 -16.06 -3.36
N GLU A 219 -2.26 -16.36 -2.09
CA GLU A 219 -3.49 -15.90 -1.42
C GLU A 219 -3.58 -14.37 -1.42
N LEU A 220 -2.48 -13.68 -1.06
CA LEU A 220 -2.40 -12.22 -1.01
C LEU A 220 -2.62 -11.57 -2.38
N LEU A 221 -1.94 -12.07 -3.42
CA LEU A 221 -2.01 -11.50 -4.77
C LEU A 221 -3.32 -11.84 -5.48
N SER A 222 -3.88 -13.02 -5.25
CA SER A 222 -5.21 -13.38 -5.76
C SER A 222 -6.29 -12.49 -5.16
N CYS A 223 -6.26 -12.25 -3.85
CA CYS A 223 -7.16 -11.33 -3.19
C CYS A 223 -7.00 -9.90 -3.74
N ALA A 224 -5.77 -9.37 -3.81
CA ALA A 224 -5.50 -8.05 -4.38
C ALA A 224 -5.99 -7.93 -5.84
N GLY A 225 -5.69 -8.93 -6.68
CA GLY A 225 -6.14 -9.01 -8.08
C GLY A 225 -7.66 -8.98 -8.23
N MET A 226 -8.38 -9.72 -7.37
CA MET A 226 -9.84 -9.67 -7.29
C MET A 226 -10.32 -8.25 -6.94
N LEU A 227 -9.76 -7.60 -5.91
CA LEU A 227 -10.16 -6.25 -5.49
C LEU A 227 -9.91 -5.21 -6.58
N TYR A 228 -8.80 -5.32 -7.33
CA TYR A 228 -8.52 -4.47 -8.47
C TYR A 228 -9.59 -4.60 -9.55
N ARG A 229 -9.95 -5.84 -9.90
CA ARG A 229 -10.90 -6.14 -10.98
C ARG A 229 -12.35 -5.82 -10.60
N LEU A 230 -12.78 -6.21 -9.40
CA LEU A 230 -14.18 -6.17 -9.00
C LEU A 230 -14.57 -4.91 -8.21
N HIS A 231 -13.61 -4.26 -7.55
CA HIS A 231 -13.89 -3.12 -6.67
C HIS A 231 -13.10 -1.85 -7.01
N GLY A 232 -12.39 -1.84 -8.15
CA GLY A 232 -11.68 -0.65 -8.62
C GLY A 232 -10.59 -0.18 -7.66
N LEU A 233 -10.05 -1.10 -6.84
CA LEU A 233 -8.98 -0.80 -5.88
C LEU A 233 -7.84 -0.06 -6.60
N ARG A 234 -7.25 0.95 -5.95
CA ARG A 234 -6.11 1.67 -6.52
C ARG A 234 -4.77 1.12 -6.07
N ARG A 235 -4.73 0.60 -4.84
CA ARG A 235 -3.52 0.04 -4.24
C ARG A 235 -3.83 -0.86 -3.04
N ALA A 236 -3.16 -2.00 -2.98
CA ALA A 236 -2.98 -2.79 -1.78
C ALA A 236 -1.63 -2.45 -1.12
N TYR A 237 -1.60 -2.40 0.19
CA TYR A 237 -0.39 -2.30 0.99
C TYR A 237 -0.11 -3.64 1.67
N TYR A 238 1.12 -4.12 1.54
CA TYR A 238 1.59 -5.35 2.18
C TYR A 238 2.46 -4.92 3.36
N SER A 239 1.82 -4.69 4.51
CA SER A 239 2.51 -4.30 5.74
C SER A 239 3.19 -5.55 6.30
N GLY A 240 4.50 -5.68 6.12
CA GLY A 240 5.20 -6.89 6.54
C GLY A 240 5.10 -7.10 8.05
N PHE A 241 4.74 -8.31 8.48
CA PHE A 241 4.54 -8.61 9.88
C PHE A 241 5.82 -8.37 10.69
N ARG A 242 5.65 -7.79 11.87
CA ARG A 242 6.69 -7.54 12.86
C ARG A 242 6.12 -7.95 14.22
N PRO A 243 6.81 -8.83 14.97
CA PRO A 243 6.37 -9.22 16.29
C PRO A 243 6.24 -8.04 17.23
N VAL A 244 5.19 -8.10 18.06
CA VAL A 244 4.97 -7.14 19.14
C VAL A 244 5.17 -7.89 20.44
N ALA A 245 6.01 -7.34 21.32
CA ALA A 245 6.26 -7.92 22.63
C ALA A 245 4.95 -8.09 23.43
N GLY A 246 4.78 -9.25 24.06
CA GLY A 246 3.60 -9.65 24.80
C GLY A 246 2.35 -9.87 23.95
N SER A 247 2.45 -9.93 22.62
CA SER A 247 1.31 -10.25 21.73
C SER A 247 1.19 -11.74 21.47
N PRO A 248 0.00 -12.27 21.09
CA PRO A 248 -0.13 -13.68 20.74
C PRO A 248 0.76 -14.14 19.58
N LEU A 249 1.28 -13.21 18.77
CA LEU A 249 2.18 -13.50 17.64
C LEU A 249 3.63 -13.10 17.93
N GLU A 250 4.02 -12.91 19.19
CA GLU A 250 5.40 -12.53 19.57
C GLU A 250 6.46 -13.51 19.02
N GLU A 251 6.15 -14.81 19.01
CA GLU A 251 7.08 -15.87 18.56
C GLU A 251 7.03 -16.12 17.04
N VAL A 252 6.11 -15.48 16.31
CA VAL A 252 6.06 -15.61 14.85
C VAL A 252 7.22 -14.81 14.24
N PRO A 253 8.02 -15.36 13.33
CA PRO A 253 9.15 -14.61 12.78
C PRO A 253 8.69 -13.39 11.96
N PRO A 254 9.46 -12.28 11.97
CA PRO A 254 9.13 -11.12 11.14
C PRO A 254 9.21 -11.48 9.65
N MET A 255 8.33 -10.88 8.85
CA MET A 255 8.36 -11.05 7.40
C MET A 255 9.68 -10.53 6.81
N SER A 256 10.34 -11.30 5.94
CA SER A 256 11.58 -10.85 5.31
C SER A 256 11.34 -9.64 4.39
N LEU A 257 12.30 -8.70 4.38
CA LEU A 257 12.24 -7.52 3.51
C LEU A 257 12.23 -7.90 2.02
N SER A 258 12.90 -9.00 1.66
CA SER A 258 12.88 -9.53 0.29
C SER A 258 11.47 -9.95 -0.12
N ARG A 259 10.77 -10.71 0.72
CA ARG A 259 9.38 -11.12 0.45
C ARG A 259 8.45 -9.91 0.35
N GLU A 260 8.58 -8.93 1.24
CA GLU A 260 7.81 -7.68 1.17
C GLU A 260 8.06 -6.94 -0.17
N HIS A 261 9.32 -6.83 -0.57
CA HIS A 261 9.69 -6.22 -1.85
C HIS A 261 9.10 -6.98 -3.05
N ARG A 262 9.13 -8.32 -3.02
CA ARG A 262 8.57 -9.16 -4.09
C ARG A 262 7.06 -9.01 -4.22
N LEU A 263 6.32 -8.94 -3.10
CA LEU A 263 4.88 -8.65 -3.14
C LEU A 263 4.58 -7.31 -3.81
N TYR A 264 5.33 -6.25 -3.48
CA TYR A 264 5.13 -4.96 -4.14
C TYR A 264 5.50 -4.96 -5.63
N GLN A 265 6.51 -5.74 -6.03
CA GLN A 265 6.84 -5.91 -7.45
C GLN A 265 5.73 -6.66 -8.20
N ALA A 266 5.23 -7.77 -7.63
CA ALA A 266 4.14 -8.55 -8.22
C ALA A 266 2.83 -7.74 -8.28
N ASP A 267 2.49 -6.99 -7.23
CA ASP A 267 1.36 -6.06 -7.21
C ASP A 267 1.45 -5.00 -8.32
N ALA A 268 2.66 -4.49 -8.59
CA ALA A 268 2.85 -3.56 -9.69
C ALA A 268 2.50 -4.21 -11.03
N LEU A 269 2.82 -5.50 -11.23
CA LEU A 269 2.44 -6.25 -12.44
C LEU A 269 0.92 -6.35 -12.61
N LEU A 270 0.19 -6.63 -11.53
CA LEU A 270 -1.27 -6.65 -11.53
C LEU A 270 -1.84 -5.30 -11.97
N ARG A 271 -1.39 -4.21 -11.35
CA ARG A 271 -1.97 -2.87 -11.56
C ARG A 271 -1.58 -2.19 -12.86
N GLN A 272 -0.33 -2.37 -13.31
CA GLN A 272 0.25 -1.52 -14.36
C GLN A 272 0.66 -2.28 -15.61
N TYR A 273 0.84 -3.60 -15.51
CA TYR A 273 1.32 -4.44 -16.61
C TYR A 273 0.23 -5.36 -17.18
N GLY A 274 -0.93 -5.42 -16.52
CA GLY A 274 -2.07 -6.24 -16.98
C GLY A 274 -1.86 -7.73 -16.77
N PHE A 275 -1.03 -8.11 -15.78
CA PHE A 275 -0.92 -9.48 -15.32
C PHE A 275 -2.14 -9.86 -14.48
N SER A 276 -2.53 -11.13 -14.52
CA SER A 276 -3.39 -11.74 -13.51
C SER A 276 -2.56 -12.42 -12.42
N ALA A 277 -3.20 -12.77 -11.29
CA ALA A 277 -2.50 -13.44 -10.20
C ALA A 277 -2.07 -14.86 -10.60
N GLU A 278 -2.86 -15.52 -11.45
CA GLU A 278 -2.61 -16.86 -11.97
C GLU A 278 -1.41 -16.91 -12.92
N GLU A 279 -1.05 -15.78 -13.52
CA GLU A 279 0.17 -15.65 -14.32
C GLU A 279 1.44 -15.54 -13.46
N MET A 280 1.35 -15.38 -12.14
CA MET A 280 2.55 -15.23 -11.32
C MET A 280 3.31 -16.55 -11.16
N ALA A 281 4.64 -16.48 -11.20
CA ALA A 281 5.53 -17.61 -11.01
C ALA A 281 5.65 -17.96 -9.50
N PHE A 282 4.66 -18.70 -8.99
CA PHE A 282 4.69 -19.24 -7.63
C PHE A 282 5.44 -20.58 -7.54
N ASP A 283 5.99 -20.89 -6.38
CA ASP A 283 6.40 -22.25 -6.01
C ASP A 283 5.20 -23.10 -5.54
N ASP A 284 5.48 -24.36 -5.17
CA ASP A 284 4.47 -25.33 -4.71
C ASP A 284 3.78 -24.91 -3.40
N SER A 285 4.44 -24.08 -2.58
CA SER A 285 3.87 -23.49 -1.36
C SER A 285 3.09 -22.20 -1.61
N GLY A 286 3.06 -21.71 -2.86
CA GLY A 286 2.43 -20.44 -3.22
C GLY A 286 3.28 -19.21 -2.91
N GLY A 287 4.58 -19.38 -2.68
CA GLY A 287 5.54 -18.29 -2.48
C GLY A 287 6.09 -17.73 -3.79
N LEU A 288 6.46 -16.45 -3.80
CA LEU A 288 7.23 -15.84 -4.90
C LEU A 288 8.71 -16.17 -4.77
N ASP A 289 9.41 -16.22 -5.91
CA ASP A 289 10.87 -16.34 -5.94
C ASP A 289 11.55 -15.15 -5.23
N GLY A 290 12.33 -15.47 -4.19
CA GLY A 290 13.11 -14.48 -3.45
C GLY A 290 14.29 -13.91 -4.26
N ARG A 291 14.84 -14.65 -5.22
CA ARG A 291 16.07 -14.33 -5.97
C ARG A 291 15.77 -13.54 -7.25
N ALA A 292 14.75 -13.91 -8.01
CA ALA A 292 14.36 -13.21 -9.25
C ALA A 292 13.21 -12.22 -9.02
N ASP A 293 13.20 -11.10 -9.75
CA ASP A 293 11.99 -10.25 -9.76
C ASP A 293 10.83 -11.00 -10.44
N PRO A 294 9.56 -10.76 -10.04
CA PRO A 294 8.42 -11.54 -10.54
C PRO A 294 8.24 -11.52 -12.05
N LYS A 295 8.65 -10.45 -12.73
CA LYS A 295 8.51 -10.33 -14.19
C LYS A 295 9.56 -11.16 -14.93
N LEU A 296 10.79 -11.16 -14.41
CA LEU A 296 11.85 -12.05 -14.90
C LEU A 296 11.51 -13.52 -14.62
N ALA A 297 11.04 -13.84 -13.40
CA ALA A 297 10.63 -15.19 -13.03
C ALA A 297 9.53 -15.74 -13.96
N TRP A 298 8.54 -14.89 -14.30
CA TRP A 298 7.53 -15.23 -15.30
C TRP A 298 8.16 -15.49 -16.68
N ALA A 299 9.04 -14.60 -17.14
CA ALA A 299 9.63 -14.70 -18.47
C ALA A 299 10.48 -15.97 -18.65
N LEU A 300 11.22 -16.37 -17.62
CA LEU A 300 12.04 -17.59 -17.62
C LEU A 300 11.18 -18.86 -17.69
N ARG A 301 9.94 -18.82 -17.17
CA ARG A 301 8.99 -19.95 -17.23
C ARG A 301 8.17 -19.99 -18.53
N HIS A 302 8.27 -18.95 -19.37
CA HIS A 302 7.54 -18.84 -20.64
C HIS A 302 8.50 -18.57 -21.80
N PRO A 303 9.48 -19.46 -22.07
CA PRO A 303 10.43 -19.27 -23.16
C PRO A 303 9.77 -19.19 -24.54
N GLU A 304 8.58 -19.79 -24.71
CA GLU A 304 7.76 -19.72 -25.92
C GLU A 304 7.24 -18.32 -26.24
N ALA A 305 7.20 -17.43 -25.26
CA ALA A 305 6.81 -16.02 -25.46
C ALA A 305 7.95 -15.16 -26.01
N PHE A 306 9.16 -15.70 -26.16
CA PHE A 306 10.37 -14.95 -26.50
C PHE A 306 11.19 -15.61 -27.62
N PRO A 307 11.97 -14.83 -28.38
CA PRO A 307 12.16 -13.38 -28.28
C PRO A 307 11.03 -12.60 -28.96
N VAL A 308 10.82 -11.37 -28.51
CA VAL A 308 9.79 -10.46 -29.05
C VAL A 308 10.42 -9.42 -29.98
N GLU A 309 9.91 -9.29 -31.21
CA GLU A 309 10.27 -8.19 -32.11
C GLU A 309 9.67 -6.86 -31.62
N VAL A 310 10.52 -5.98 -31.09
CA VAL A 310 10.08 -4.73 -30.44
C VAL A 310 9.46 -3.73 -31.41
N ASN A 311 9.75 -3.84 -32.71
CA ASN A 311 9.17 -2.95 -33.71
C ASN A 311 7.70 -3.29 -34.02
N ASP A 312 7.28 -4.53 -33.77
CA ASP A 312 5.97 -5.03 -34.20
C ASP A 312 5.04 -5.34 -33.01
N ALA A 313 5.60 -5.74 -31.87
CA ALA A 313 4.86 -6.17 -30.68
C ALA A 313 3.86 -5.12 -30.14
N ASP A 314 2.67 -5.54 -29.72
CA ASP A 314 1.73 -4.62 -29.08
C ASP A 314 2.20 -4.17 -27.67
N ARG A 315 1.48 -3.22 -27.07
CA ARG A 315 1.81 -2.71 -25.72
C ARG A 315 1.78 -3.80 -24.65
N ARG A 316 0.83 -4.74 -24.71
CA ARG A 316 0.69 -5.81 -23.71
C ARG A 316 1.88 -6.75 -23.78
N THR A 317 2.31 -7.13 -24.99
CA THR A 317 3.50 -7.96 -25.22
C THR A 317 4.78 -7.23 -24.80
N LEU A 318 4.94 -5.94 -25.11
CA LEU A 318 6.07 -5.15 -24.62
C LEU A 318 6.14 -5.10 -23.08
N LEU A 319 4.98 -5.05 -22.43
CA LEU A 319 4.87 -5.09 -20.97
C LEU A 319 5.18 -6.46 -20.36
N ARG A 320 5.35 -7.53 -21.16
CA ARG A 320 5.83 -8.84 -20.68
C ARG A 320 7.35 -8.96 -20.67
N ILE A 321 8.06 -8.17 -21.48
CA ILE A 321 9.52 -8.19 -21.61
C ILE A 321 10.20 -7.61 -20.36
N PRO A 322 11.05 -8.37 -19.63
CA PRO A 322 11.84 -7.84 -18.51
C PRO A 322 12.63 -6.59 -18.90
N GLY A 323 12.76 -5.63 -17.97
CA GLY A 323 13.44 -4.35 -18.25
C GLY A 323 12.60 -3.27 -18.96
N ILE A 324 11.45 -3.62 -19.57
CA ILE A 324 10.52 -2.65 -20.16
C ILE A 324 9.35 -2.37 -19.19
N GLY A 325 9.28 -1.14 -18.68
CA GLY A 325 8.15 -0.66 -17.86
C GLY A 325 7.07 0.07 -18.69
N PRO A 326 5.94 0.50 -18.09
CA PRO A 326 4.85 1.19 -18.81
C PRO A 326 5.27 2.45 -19.57
N ALA A 327 6.15 3.26 -18.98
CA ALA A 327 6.71 4.43 -19.66
C ALA A 327 7.63 4.03 -20.82
N GLY A 328 8.46 3.01 -20.61
CA GLY A 328 9.34 2.46 -21.66
C GLY A 328 8.54 1.89 -22.82
N ALA A 329 7.53 1.05 -22.56
CA ALA A 329 6.65 0.48 -23.58
C ALA A 329 5.96 1.57 -24.41
N ARG A 330 5.47 2.64 -23.76
CA ARG A 330 4.88 3.79 -24.46
C ARG A 330 5.90 4.45 -25.39
N ARG A 331 7.08 4.78 -24.87
CA ARG A 331 8.15 5.43 -25.65
C ARG A 331 8.67 4.56 -26.79
N VAL A 332 8.72 3.24 -26.62
CA VAL A 332 9.07 2.27 -27.69
C VAL A 332 8.04 2.34 -28.82
N ILE A 333 6.75 2.33 -28.50
CA ILE A 333 5.67 2.43 -29.50
C ILE A 333 5.71 3.77 -30.23
N GLU A 334 5.98 4.86 -29.51
CA GLU A 334 6.12 6.20 -30.11
C GLU A 334 7.35 6.28 -31.03
N ALA A 335 8.51 5.80 -30.58
CA ALA A 335 9.76 5.87 -31.32
C ALA A 335 9.74 5.02 -32.60
N ARG A 336 9.21 3.78 -32.53
CA ARG A 336 9.21 2.86 -33.68
C ARG A 336 8.33 3.31 -34.85
N ARG A 337 7.40 4.25 -34.60
CA ARG A 337 6.60 4.90 -35.66
C ARG A 337 7.42 5.87 -36.50
N GLN A 338 8.50 6.41 -35.93
CA GLN A 338 9.39 7.37 -36.61
C GLN A 338 10.55 6.64 -37.29
N ALA A 339 11.16 5.67 -36.61
CA ALA A 339 12.26 4.88 -37.15
C ALA A 339 12.32 3.51 -36.48
N ARG A 340 12.68 2.46 -37.23
CA ARG A 340 12.89 1.13 -36.64
C ARG A 340 14.03 1.17 -35.62
N LEU A 341 13.79 0.53 -34.48
CA LEU A 341 14.76 0.28 -33.42
C LEU A 341 15.64 -0.91 -33.82
N ARG A 342 16.95 -0.71 -33.84
CA ARG A 342 17.97 -1.61 -34.39
C ARG A 342 19.05 -2.01 -33.37
N ASP A 343 19.25 -1.21 -32.32
CA ASP A 343 20.24 -1.47 -31.28
C ASP A 343 19.71 -1.21 -29.86
N LEU A 344 20.40 -1.76 -28.86
CA LEU A 344 20.05 -1.63 -27.45
C LEU A 344 20.18 -0.19 -26.93
N GLY A 345 21.14 0.60 -27.44
CA GLY A 345 21.33 1.99 -27.02
C GLY A 345 20.15 2.89 -27.40
N GLN A 346 19.42 2.56 -28.46
CA GLN A 346 18.13 3.19 -28.76
C GLN A 346 17.09 2.88 -27.69
N LEU A 347 17.03 1.66 -27.16
CA LEU A 347 16.11 1.31 -26.07
C LEU A 347 16.49 2.02 -24.75
N GLU A 348 17.79 2.10 -24.43
CA GLU A 348 18.27 2.79 -23.22
C GLU A 348 17.88 4.26 -23.21
N ARG A 349 18.02 4.96 -24.34
CA ARG A 349 17.59 6.36 -24.50
C ARG A 349 16.08 6.56 -24.27
N LEU A 350 15.28 5.51 -24.45
CA LEU A 350 13.85 5.52 -24.14
C LEU A 350 13.55 5.19 -22.66
N GLY A 351 14.57 4.93 -21.85
CA GLY A 351 14.44 4.56 -20.45
C GLY A 351 14.07 3.08 -20.23
N VAL A 352 14.40 2.22 -21.20
CA VAL A 352 14.36 0.76 -21.03
C VAL A 352 15.67 0.28 -20.44
N ARG A 353 15.61 -0.70 -19.52
CA ARG A 353 16.81 -1.37 -19.02
C ARG A 353 17.31 -2.37 -20.06
N ALA A 354 18.17 -1.94 -20.96
CA ALA A 354 18.58 -2.74 -22.12
C ALA A 354 19.23 -4.07 -21.75
N GLU A 355 20.13 -4.08 -20.77
CA GLU A 355 20.77 -5.31 -20.26
C GLU A 355 19.74 -6.36 -19.83
N ALA A 356 18.68 -5.93 -19.16
CA ALA A 356 17.61 -6.81 -18.68
C ALA A 356 16.68 -7.29 -19.80
N CYS A 357 16.47 -6.49 -20.85
CA CYS A 357 15.59 -6.86 -21.96
C CYS A 357 16.31 -7.61 -23.08
N ALA A 358 17.62 -7.46 -23.23
CA ALA A 358 18.43 -8.02 -24.32
C ALA A 358 18.18 -9.52 -24.60
N PRO A 359 18.05 -10.41 -23.59
CA PRO A 359 17.79 -11.83 -23.83
C PRO A 359 16.43 -12.13 -24.47
N PHE A 360 15.49 -11.19 -24.36
CA PHE A 360 14.07 -11.38 -24.62
C PHE A 360 13.57 -10.67 -25.89
N VAL A 361 14.45 -9.98 -26.63
CA VAL A 361 14.04 -9.11 -27.74
C VAL A 361 14.74 -9.42 -29.06
N LEU A 362 14.05 -9.11 -30.15
CA LEU A 362 14.62 -8.87 -31.46
C LEU A 362 14.55 -7.37 -31.78
N LEU A 363 15.59 -6.89 -32.47
CA LEU A 363 15.71 -5.54 -32.98
C LEU A 363 15.84 -5.60 -34.49
N ALA A 364 14.73 -5.37 -35.20
CA ALA A 364 14.67 -5.47 -36.65
C ALA A 364 15.13 -6.84 -37.18
N GLY A 365 14.61 -7.91 -36.57
CA GLY A 365 14.85 -9.31 -36.92
C GLY A 365 16.16 -9.89 -36.39
N ARG A 366 16.95 -9.13 -35.62
CA ARG A 366 18.25 -9.58 -35.10
C ARG A 366 18.25 -9.62 -33.58
N ARG A 367 18.88 -10.65 -33.01
CA ARG A 367 19.20 -10.67 -31.57
C ARG A 367 20.31 -9.67 -31.29
N PRO A 368 20.19 -8.84 -30.24
CA PRO A 368 21.27 -7.96 -29.84
C PRO A 368 22.51 -8.77 -29.39
N PRO A 369 23.72 -8.26 -29.61
CA PRO A 369 24.92 -8.88 -29.07
C PRO A 369 24.83 -8.88 -27.54
N MET A 370 25.00 -10.06 -26.94
CA MET A 370 25.06 -10.24 -25.49
C MET A 370 26.47 -10.65 -25.10
N GLN A 371 27.05 -9.96 -24.11
CA GLN A 371 28.20 -10.51 -23.40
C GLN A 371 27.67 -11.60 -22.47
N ALA A 372 28.17 -12.83 -22.62
CA ALA A 372 27.78 -13.92 -21.75
C ALA A 372 28.20 -13.59 -20.31
N THR A 373 27.24 -13.36 -19.43
CA THR A 373 27.49 -13.38 -17.99
C THR A 373 27.72 -14.84 -17.59
N LEU A 374 28.88 -15.12 -16.98
CA LEU A 374 29.18 -16.44 -16.41
C LEU A 374 28.00 -16.90 -15.55
N PRO A 375 27.51 -18.13 -15.72
CA PRO A 375 26.40 -18.64 -14.92
C PRO A 375 26.83 -18.61 -13.45
N MET A 376 26.18 -17.77 -12.64
CA MET A 376 26.24 -17.93 -11.19
C MET A 376 25.62 -19.29 -10.90
N ARG A 377 26.42 -20.18 -10.32
CA ARG A 377 26.03 -21.56 -9.97
C ARG A 377 24.75 -21.51 -9.14
N TRP A 378 23.74 -22.25 -9.62
CA TRP A 378 22.36 -22.27 -9.15
C TRP A 378 22.20 -22.88 -7.76
#